data_AF-A0A945G3W9-F1
#
_entry.id   AF-A0A945G3W9-F1
#
_cell.length_a   1.000
_cell.length_b   1.000
_cell.length_c   1.000
_cell.angle_alpha   90.00
_cell.angle_beta   90.00
_cell.angle_gamma   90.00
#
_symmetry.space_group_name_H-M   'P 1'
#
loop_
_entity.id
_entity.type
_entity.pdbx_description
1 polymer ?
#
loop_
_entity_poly.entity_id
_entity_poly.type
_entity_poly.pdbx_seq_one_letter_code
_entity_poly.pdbx_strand_id
1 'polypeptide(L)'
;MKSKSLLFGLALSQALGLSALADDWPQWLGAKRDGIWRESGIIKGFPDDGPKVNWRVPIGGGYAGPAVAKGKVYVTDRQLAKDSANPDNQFARGHILGSERVICLDEKTGRQLWMHEYDCGYTVSYPAGPRTTPTVDGDRVYTLGAEGNLLCLNADSGKVLWQKDLKTEYGVKTPVWGFAAHPLVRGGHLICLARGDGSTVVCYDKLSGKEVWRSLTAKEPGYCPPTLIHAGGVEQLIIWHPESLNSLNPDTGEVYWSEPFRVRSGLSIPTPRQLGNRLFITAFYNGSMMMNLDPDKPAATLAWKSKRASEKNTQELHSIMPTPFFEDNHIYGVCSYGQLRCLRADTGERVWEDLTATRGGVEARWANAFLVKHENRFFLFNELGNLLIARLSPKGYEELDKAHLIEPTGRAAGRDVVWSHPAFANRNVLVRNDKEIASFSLAE
;
A
#
# COMPACT_ATOMS: atom_id res chain seq x y z
N MET A 1 15.61 66.48 43.21
CA MET A 1 16.35 65.75 42.16
C MET A 1 16.00 64.26 42.28
N LYS A 2 15.28 63.75 41.28
CA LYS A 2 15.04 62.33 40.89
C LYS A 2 14.35 61.37 41.88
N SER A 3 13.04 61.19 41.62
CA SER A 3 12.22 60.01 41.96
C SER A 3 12.71 58.77 41.20
N LYS A 4 12.76 57.61 41.87
CA LYS A 4 13.05 56.29 41.28
C LYS A 4 11.73 55.50 41.22
N SER A 5 11.20 55.32 40.01
CA SER A 5 10.09 54.43 39.72
C SER A 5 10.62 53.01 39.49
N LEU A 6 10.15 52.04 40.27
CA LEU A 6 10.34 50.61 39.98
C LEU A 6 9.35 50.19 38.88
N LEU A 7 9.87 49.70 37.76
CA LEU A 7 9.10 48.97 36.74
C LEU A 7 9.29 47.47 37.00
N PHE A 8 8.21 46.81 37.43
CA PHE A 8 8.10 45.35 37.41
C PHE A 8 7.85 44.91 35.96
N GLY A 9 8.84 44.28 35.34
CA GLY A 9 8.69 43.63 34.04
C GLY A 9 7.99 42.27 34.22
N LEU A 10 6.75 42.18 33.76
CA LEU A 10 6.02 40.92 33.64
C LEU A 10 6.61 40.14 32.45
N ALA A 11 7.39 39.10 32.70
CA ALA A 11 7.85 38.19 31.66
C ALA A 11 6.68 37.26 31.27
N LEU A 12 6.03 37.57 30.15
CA LEU A 12 4.99 36.72 29.55
C LEU A 12 5.68 35.55 28.85
N SER A 13 5.77 34.41 29.51
CA SER A 13 6.20 33.15 28.91
C SER A 13 5.15 32.69 27.87
N GLN A 14 5.39 32.98 26.59
CA GLN A 14 4.65 32.36 25.50
C GLN A 14 5.03 30.88 25.45
N ALA A 15 4.15 30.02 25.95
CA ALA A 15 4.17 28.61 25.62
C ALA A 15 3.86 28.51 24.12
N LEU A 16 4.90 28.32 23.30
CA LEU A 16 4.78 27.83 21.93
C LEU A 16 4.21 26.42 22.03
N GLY A 17 2.88 26.31 22.03
CA GLY A 17 2.20 25.05 21.82
C GLY A 17 2.63 24.53 20.46
N LEU A 18 3.46 23.49 20.46
CA LEU A 18 3.69 22.63 19.31
C LEU A 18 2.31 22.13 18.88
N SER A 19 1.72 22.80 17.89
CA SER A 19 0.54 22.30 17.23
C SER A 19 0.99 21.04 16.53
N ALA A 20 0.62 19.89 17.08
CA ALA A 20 0.85 18.60 16.44
C ALA A 20 0.28 18.69 15.03
N LEU A 21 1.14 18.66 14.01
CA LEU A 21 0.70 18.60 12.63
C LEU A 21 0.12 17.22 12.42
N ALA A 22 -1.18 17.18 12.19
CA ALA A 22 -1.86 15.97 11.81
C ALA A 22 -1.45 15.63 10.36
N ASP A 23 -1.08 14.38 10.13
CA ASP A 23 -0.56 13.85 8.86
C ASP A 23 -1.69 13.10 8.15
N ASP A 24 -1.91 13.43 6.88
CA ASP A 24 -2.87 12.73 6.03
C ASP A 24 -2.25 11.40 5.52
N TRP A 25 -3.12 10.47 5.09
CA TRP A 25 -2.72 9.22 4.44
C TRP A 25 -3.37 9.11 3.05
N PRO A 26 -3.05 10.01 2.11
CA PRO A 26 -3.86 10.24 0.92
C PRO A 26 -3.71 9.17 -0.16
N GLN A 27 -2.81 8.21 0.01
CA GLN A 27 -2.47 7.22 -1.01
C GLN A 27 -1.80 5.97 -0.40
N TRP A 28 -1.51 4.98 -1.25
CA TRP A 28 -0.78 3.76 -0.88
C TRP A 28 0.50 4.07 -0.09
N LEU A 29 0.66 3.45 1.08
CA LEU A 29 1.81 3.64 1.98
C LEU A 29 2.02 5.09 2.47
N GLY A 30 0.95 5.91 2.48
CA GLY A 30 0.95 7.25 3.07
C GLY A 30 1.42 8.34 2.12
N ALA A 31 1.53 9.57 2.62
CA ALA A 31 1.78 10.75 1.79
C ALA A 31 3.05 10.64 0.92
N LYS A 32 4.09 9.97 1.42
CA LYS A 32 5.37 9.74 0.73
C LYS A 32 5.51 8.34 0.12
N ARG A 33 4.46 7.51 0.18
CA ARG A 33 4.46 6.11 -0.28
C ARG A 33 5.56 5.23 0.34
N ASP A 34 6.01 5.58 1.54
CA ASP A 34 7.15 4.93 2.20
C ASP A 34 6.75 4.06 3.41
N GLY A 35 5.48 4.04 3.79
CA GLY A 35 4.99 3.23 4.91
C GLY A 35 5.47 3.75 6.25
N ILE A 36 5.72 5.05 6.37
CA ILE A 36 6.14 5.72 7.59
C ILE A 36 5.03 6.67 8.05
N TRP A 37 4.51 6.43 9.25
CA TRP A 37 3.59 7.32 9.95
C TRP A 37 4.37 8.30 10.83
N ARG A 38 4.11 9.61 10.68
CA ARG A 38 4.96 10.69 11.23
C ARG A 38 4.28 11.56 12.26
N GLU A 39 3.10 11.17 12.75
CA GLU A 39 2.36 11.97 13.73
C GLU A 39 2.90 11.82 15.15
N SER A 40 2.82 12.88 15.93
CA SER A 40 3.16 12.89 17.36
C SER A 40 1.91 12.80 18.25
N GLY A 41 2.10 12.58 19.56
CA GLY A 41 1.00 12.53 20.53
C GLY A 41 0.12 11.30 20.34
N ILE A 42 0.78 10.16 20.09
CA ILE A 42 0.16 8.87 19.84
C ILE A 42 0.48 7.87 20.94
N ILE A 43 -0.46 6.99 21.26
CA ILE A 43 -0.38 6.04 22.37
C ILE A 43 0.94 5.25 22.40
N LYS A 44 1.44 4.98 23.60
CA LYS A 44 2.62 4.10 23.81
C LYS A 44 2.25 2.61 23.81
N GLY A 45 1.08 2.31 24.36
CA GLY A 45 0.41 1.02 24.39
C GLY A 45 -1.10 1.25 24.32
N PHE A 46 -1.86 0.20 24.04
CA PHE A 46 -3.31 0.24 24.03
C PHE A 46 -3.86 0.27 25.47
N PRO A 47 -5.03 0.90 25.70
CA PRO A 47 -5.82 0.66 26.91
C PRO A 47 -6.18 -0.82 27.06
N ASP A 48 -6.49 -1.28 28.27
CA ASP A 48 -6.86 -2.67 28.55
C ASP A 48 -8.04 -3.17 27.70
N ASP A 49 -9.02 -2.29 27.43
CA ASP A 49 -10.18 -2.57 26.58
C ASP A 49 -9.91 -2.33 25.07
N GLY A 50 -8.67 -2.07 24.70
CA GLY A 50 -8.25 -1.69 23.35
C GLY A 50 -8.42 -0.20 23.04
N PRO A 51 -8.02 0.25 21.83
CA PRO A 51 -8.14 1.64 21.42
C PRO A 51 -9.61 2.04 21.27
N LYS A 52 -9.92 3.30 21.61
CA LYS A 52 -11.27 3.84 21.51
C LYS A 52 -11.77 3.78 20.06
N VAL A 53 -12.92 3.13 19.86
CA VAL A 53 -13.65 3.16 18.58
C VAL A 53 -14.26 4.55 18.37
N ASN A 54 -13.91 5.22 17.27
CA ASN A 54 -14.55 6.47 16.86
C ASN A 54 -15.88 6.19 16.17
N TRP A 55 -15.89 5.24 15.21
CA TRP A 55 -17.06 4.81 14.46
C TRP A 55 -16.79 3.49 13.72
N ARG A 56 -17.88 2.83 13.31
CA ARG A 56 -17.91 1.68 12.40
C ARG A 56 -18.99 1.91 11.34
N VAL A 57 -18.69 1.62 10.07
CA VAL A 57 -19.56 1.89 8.93
C VAL A 57 -19.65 0.65 8.05
N PRO A 58 -20.87 0.16 7.72
CA PRO A 58 -21.03 -0.96 6.81
C PRO A 58 -20.55 -0.63 5.39
N ILE A 59 -19.76 -1.52 4.81
CA ILE A 59 -19.30 -1.47 3.41
C ILE A 59 -19.30 -2.88 2.81
N GLY A 60 -19.15 -2.99 1.49
CA GLY A 60 -19.02 -4.25 0.77
C GLY A 60 -17.59 -4.81 0.76
N GLY A 61 -17.39 -5.90 0.01
CA GLY A 61 -16.12 -6.62 -0.08
C GLY A 61 -14.99 -5.84 -0.76
N GLY A 62 -13.73 -6.19 -0.47
CA GLY A 62 -12.56 -5.61 -1.13
C GLY A 62 -11.26 -5.67 -0.34
N TYR A 63 -10.16 -5.47 -1.05
CA TYR A 63 -8.79 -5.54 -0.52
C TYR A 63 -8.13 -4.16 -0.40
N ALA A 64 -8.66 -3.14 -1.09
CA ALA A 64 -8.12 -1.79 -1.06
C ALA A 64 -8.10 -1.24 0.37
N GLY A 65 -6.92 -0.77 0.82
CA GLY A 65 -6.81 0.03 2.04
C GLY A 65 -7.47 1.41 1.84
N PRO A 66 -7.96 2.05 2.91
CA PRO A 66 -8.52 3.40 2.82
C PRO A 66 -7.43 4.44 2.54
N ALA A 67 -7.85 5.59 2.01
CA ALA A 67 -7.04 6.81 1.97
C ALA A 67 -7.71 7.89 2.81
N VAL A 68 -6.93 8.68 3.54
CA VAL A 68 -7.42 9.77 4.37
C VAL A 68 -6.79 11.08 3.91
N ALA A 69 -7.61 12.08 3.63
CA ALA A 69 -7.14 13.40 3.24
C ALA A 69 -8.13 14.48 3.65
N LYS A 70 -7.64 15.57 4.27
CA LYS A 70 -8.43 16.78 4.57
C LYS A 70 -9.77 16.49 5.28
N GLY A 71 -9.76 15.64 6.30
CA GLY A 71 -10.97 15.33 7.08
C GLY A 71 -11.92 14.33 6.41
N LYS A 72 -11.47 13.61 5.37
CA LYS A 72 -12.29 12.66 4.62
C LYS A 72 -11.57 11.32 4.45
N VAL A 73 -12.36 10.26 4.41
CA VAL A 73 -11.92 8.90 4.18
C VAL A 73 -12.46 8.42 2.85
N TYR A 74 -11.59 7.92 1.99
CA TYR A 74 -11.92 7.36 0.69
C TYR A 74 -11.65 5.86 0.70
N VAL A 75 -12.64 5.07 0.32
CA VAL A 75 -12.54 3.61 0.26
C VAL A 75 -13.32 3.10 -0.95
N THR A 76 -12.85 1.99 -1.52
CA THR A 76 -13.56 1.30 -2.59
C THR A 76 -14.07 -0.05 -2.13
N ASP A 77 -15.27 -0.41 -2.55
CA ASP A 77 -15.85 -1.72 -2.29
C ASP A 77 -16.59 -2.28 -3.51
N ARG A 78 -17.08 -3.52 -3.36
CA ARG A 78 -17.90 -4.20 -4.35
C ARG A 78 -19.27 -4.57 -3.77
N GLN A 79 -20.31 -4.37 -4.57
CA GLN A 79 -21.64 -4.93 -4.33
C GLN A 79 -21.91 -6.06 -5.31
N LEU A 80 -22.40 -7.20 -4.80
CA LEU A 80 -22.86 -8.29 -5.65
C LEU A 80 -24.23 -7.95 -6.21
N ALA A 81 -24.47 -8.27 -7.48
CA ALA A 81 -25.81 -8.22 -8.02
C ALA A 81 -26.73 -9.20 -7.28
N LYS A 82 -28.04 -8.95 -7.35
CA LYS A 82 -29.04 -9.87 -6.80
C LYS A 82 -28.82 -11.28 -7.39
N ASP A 83 -28.93 -12.30 -6.54
CA ASP A 83 -28.77 -13.71 -6.90
C ASP A 83 -27.35 -14.09 -7.40
N SER A 84 -26.37 -13.20 -7.26
CA SER A 84 -24.95 -13.49 -7.52
C SER A 84 -24.21 -13.79 -6.21
N ALA A 85 -23.26 -14.73 -6.27
CA ALA A 85 -22.40 -15.08 -5.15
C ALA A 85 -20.94 -15.20 -5.60
N ASN A 86 -20.00 -14.92 -4.69
CA ASN A 86 -18.62 -15.28 -4.91
C ASN A 86 -18.46 -16.80 -4.77
N PRO A 87 -17.60 -17.45 -5.58
CA PRO A 87 -17.35 -18.87 -5.48
C PRO A 87 -16.61 -19.21 -4.17
N ASP A 88 -16.90 -20.38 -3.60
CA ASP A 88 -16.20 -20.90 -2.40
C ASP A 88 -14.69 -21.03 -2.62
N ASN A 89 -14.31 -21.48 -3.82
CA ASN A 89 -12.92 -21.51 -4.26
C ASN A 89 -12.53 -20.15 -4.84
N GLN A 90 -11.68 -19.40 -4.14
CA GLN A 90 -11.24 -18.07 -4.59
C GLN A 90 -10.43 -18.11 -5.91
N PHE A 91 -9.90 -19.27 -6.29
CA PHE A 91 -9.23 -19.46 -7.58
C PHE A 91 -10.19 -19.60 -8.76
N ALA A 92 -11.47 -19.89 -8.49
CA ALA A 92 -12.46 -19.99 -9.54
C ALA A 92 -12.66 -18.62 -10.19
N ARG A 93 -12.75 -18.63 -11.52
CA ARG A 93 -13.04 -17.47 -12.34
C ARG A 93 -14.35 -17.74 -13.09
N GLY A 94 -15.14 -16.70 -13.25
CA GLY A 94 -16.41 -16.73 -13.96
C GLY A 94 -16.86 -15.30 -14.23
N HIS A 95 -18.07 -15.12 -14.74
CA HIS A 95 -18.68 -13.80 -14.89
C HIS A 95 -19.60 -13.56 -13.70
N ILE A 96 -19.12 -12.80 -12.71
CA ILE A 96 -19.88 -12.50 -11.49
C ILE A 96 -20.38 -11.07 -11.59
N LEU A 97 -21.70 -10.91 -11.73
CA LEU A 97 -22.33 -9.61 -11.87
C LEU A 97 -22.29 -8.82 -10.55
N GLY A 98 -22.19 -7.51 -10.66
CA GLY A 98 -22.10 -6.59 -9.54
C GLY A 98 -21.65 -5.21 -9.97
N SER A 99 -21.43 -4.36 -8.97
CA SER A 99 -20.94 -3.00 -9.11
C SER A 99 -19.73 -2.78 -8.20
N GLU A 100 -18.89 -1.81 -8.55
CA GLU A 100 -17.89 -1.25 -7.64
C GLU A 100 -18.34 0.14 -7.19
N ARG A 101 -17.98 0.51 -5.96
CA ARG A 101 -18.27 1.83 -5.40
C ARG A 101 -17.00 2.52 -4.95
N VAL A 102 -16.94 3.84 -5.17
CA VAL A 102 -16.02 4.76 -4.50
C VAL A 102 -16.82 5.52 -3.47
N ILE A 103 -16.45 5.38 -2.20
CA ILE A 103 -17.18 5.93 -1.06
C ILE A 103 -16.31 6.96 -0.37
N CYS A 104 -16.90 8.13 -0.08
CA CYS A 104 -16.28 9.15 0.76
C CYS A 104 -17.05 9.28 2.07
N LEU A 105 -16.34 9.16 3.19
CA LEU A 105 -16.87 9.32 4.54
C LEU A 105 -16.27 10.57 5.18
N ASP A 106 -17.03 11.19 6.08
CA ASP A 106 -16.50 12.15 7.04
C ASP A 106 -15.56 11.41 8.00
N GLU A 107 -14.33 11.89 8.16
CA GLU A 107 -13.33 11.20 8.99
C GLU A 107 -13.71 11.18 10.47
N LYS A 108 -14.38 12.21 10.97
CA LYS A 108 -14.70 12.32 12.40
C LYS A 108 -15.90 11.47 12.76
N THR A 109 -16.90 11.39 11.88
CA THR A 109 -18.19 10.76 12.21
C THR A 109 -18.46 9.47 11.45
N GLY A 110 -17.68 9.12 10.43
CA GLY A 110 -17.94 7.99 9.54
C GLY A 110 -19.16 8.19 8.63
N ARG A 111 -19.77 9.38 8.61
CA ARG A 111 -20.98 9.63 7.82
C ARG A 111 -20.61 9.65 6.34
N GLN A 112 -21.34 8.91 5.51
CA GLN A 112 -21.16 8.99 4.06
C GLN A 112 -21.46 10.41 3.57
N LEU A 113 -20.47 11.02 2.94
CA LEU A 113 -20.57 12.33 2.30
C LEU A 113 -21.06 12.19 0.86
N TRP A 114 -20.49 11.25 0.12
CA TRP A 114 -20.91 10.90 -1.23
C TRP A 114 -20.50 9.46 -1.56
N MET A 115 -21.11 8.92 -2.61
CA MET A 115 -20.76 7.62 -3.18
C MET A 115 -20.94 7.69 -4.70
N HIS A 116 -19.97 7.15 -5.42
CA HIS A 116 -20.04 6.92 -6.86
C HIS A 116 -20.04 5.42 -7.11
N GLU A 117 -21.04 4.92 -7.84
CA GLU A 117 -21.22 3.50 -8.13
C GLU A 117 -21.30 3.27 -9.64
N TYR A 118 -20.66 2.20 -10.12
CA TYR A 118 -20.65 1.82 -11.53
C TYR A 118 -20.70 0.30 -11.69
N ASP A 119 -21.35 -0.15 -12.77
CA ASP A 119 -21.41 -1.57 -13.12
C ASP A 119 -20.02 -2.12 -13.38
N CYS A 120 -19.71 -3.25 -12.74
CA CYS A 120 -18.40 -3.89 -12.82
C CYS A 120 -18.53 -5.41 -12.64
N GLY A 121 -18.78 -6.10 -13.75
CA GLY A 121 -18.79 -7.57 -13.78
C GLY A 121 -17.38 -8.13 -13.63
N TYR A 122 -17.17 -9.00 -12.66
CA TYR A 122 -15.86 -9.57 -12.35
C TYR A 122 -15.58 -10.84 -13.15
N THR A 123 -14.34 -10.95 -13.62
CA THR A 123 -13.70 -12.07 -14.34
C THR A 123 -12.40 -12.54 -13.66
N VAL A 124 -12.11 -11.96 -12.50
CA VAL A 124 -10.89 -12.17 -11.70
C VAL A 124 -11.03 -13.33 -10.73
N SER A 125 -9.88 -13.88 -10.34
CA SER A 125 -9.76 -14.69 -9.13
C SER A 125 -9.75 -13.78 -7.89
N TYR A 126 -10.13 -14.33 -6.74
CA TYR A 126 -10.33 -13.58 -5.49
C TYR A 126 -11.37 -12.46 -5.65
N PRO A 127 -12.61 -12.75 -6.06
CA PRO A 127 -13.54 -11.73 -6.52
C PRO A 127 -14.18 -10.87 -5.40
N ALA A 128 -13.60 -10.80 -4.19
CA ALA A 128 -14.20 -10.08 -3.07
C ALA A 128 -14.41 -8.58 -3.36
N GLY A 129 -13.49 -7.92 -4.05
CA GLY A 129 -13.67 -6.52 -4.45
C GLY A 129 -12.39 -5.83 -4.94
N PRO A 130 -12.39 -4.49 -5.08
CA PRO A 130 -11.27 -3.71 -5.60
C PRO A 130 -10.03 -3.79 -4.69
N ARG A 131 -8.85 -3.56 -5.27
CA ARG A 131 -7.54 -3.79 -4.63
C ARG A 131 -6.66 -2.56 -4.48
N THR A 132 -6.93 -1.51 -5.25
CA THR A 132 -6.09 -0.31 -5.24
C THR A 132 -6.64 0.70 -4.24
N THR A 133 -5.79 1.13 -3.31
CA THR A 133 -6.07 2.28 -2.43
C THR A 133 -6.29 3.53 -3.29
N PRO A 134 -7.38 4.28 -3.08
CA PRO A 134 -7.60 5.57 -3.74
C PRO A 134 -6.39 6.50 -3.56
N THR A 135 -6.08 7.29 -4.59
CA THR A 135 -5.04 8.32 -4.51
C THR A 135 -5.70 9.68 -4.52
N VAL A 136 -5.56 10.44 -3.44
CA VAL A 136 -6.11 11.79 -3.30
C VAL A 136 -5.02 12.82 -3.59
N ASP A 137 -5.28 13.74 -4.50
CA ASP A 137 -4.39 14.85 -4.82
C ASP A 137 -5.23 16.12 -5.01
N GLY A 138 -5.05 17.10 -4.13
CA GLY A 138 -5.76 18.37 -4.19
C GLY A 138 -7.28 18.23 -4.02
N ASP A 139 -8.00 18.45 -5.11
CA ASP A 139 -9.46 18.37 -5.24
C ASP A 139 -9.92 17.12 -6.01
N ARG A 140 -9.02 16.15 -6.23
CA ARG A 140 -9.26 14.94 -7.03
C ARG A 140 -8.97 13.66 -6.25
N VAL A 141 -9.72 12.63 -6.61
CA VAL A 141 -9.52 11.26 -6.18
C VAL A 141 -9.37 10.40 -7.43
N TYR A 142 -8.29 9.64 -7.49
CA TYR A 142 -8.00 8.68 -8.55
C TYR A 142 -8.19 7.26 -8.03
N THR A 143 -8.96 6.45 -8.75
CA THR A 143 -9.23 5.05 -8.39
C THR A 143 -9.04 4.13 -9.58
N LEU A 144 -8.53 2.93 -9.32
CA LEU A 144 -8.40 1.87 -10.32
C LEU A 144 -9.17 0.62 -9.87
N GLY A 145 -10.31 0.38 -10.51
CA GLY A 145 -11.17 -0.77 -10.26
C GLY A 145 -10.52 -2.10 -10.64
N ALA A 146 -11.02 -3.21 -10.09
CA ALA A 146 -10.42 -4.54 -10.31
C ALA A 146 -10.40 -4.97 -11.79
N GLU A 147 -11.33 -4.43 -12.58
CA GLU A 147 -11.52 -4.72 -14.00
C GLU A 147 -10.92 -3.64 -14.92
N GLY A 148 -10.12 -2.70 -14.40
CA GLY A 148 -9.42 -1.70 -15.21
C GLY A 148 -10.20 -0.41 -15.44
N ASN A 149 -11.21 -0.13 -14.61
CA ASN A 149 -11.92 1.13 -14.58
C ASN A 149 -11.04 2.19 -13.88
N LEU A 150 -10.39 3.07 -14.65
CA LEU A 150 -9.59 4.16 -14.12
C LEU A 150 -10.44 5.43 -14.07
N LEU A 151 -10.70 5.94 -12.87
CA LEU A 151 -11.57 7.10 -12.65
C LEU A 151 -10.78 8.26 -12.05
N CYS A 152 -11.14 9.48 -12.43
CA CYS A 152 -10.85 10.69 -11.70
C CYS A 152 -12.16 11.32 -11.25
N LEU A 153 -12.32 11.50 -9.94
CA LEU A 153 -13.50 12.08 -9.33
C LEU A 153 -13.14 13.37 -8.60
N ASN A 154 -14.07 14.31 -8.54
CA ASN A 154 -13.97 15.45 -7.65
C ASN A 154 -14.09 15.00 -6.19
N ALA A 155 -13.13 15.40 -5.35
CA ALA A 155 -12.99 14.95 -3.96
C ALA A 155 -14.12 15.40 -3.02
N ASP A 156 -14.86 16.45 -3.38
CA ASP A 156 -15.97 17.00 -2.59
C ASP A 156 -17.32 16.39 -2.94
N SER A 157 -17.54 16.08 -4.22
CA SER A 157 -18.86 15.68 -4.73
C SER A 157 -18.94 14.23 -5.21
N GLY A 158 -17.81 13.57 -5.46
CA GLY A 158 -17.78 12.26 -6.11
C GLY A 158 -18.15 12.30 -7.60
N LYS A 159 -18.29 13.49 -8.20
CA LYS A 159 -18.56 13.62 -9.64
C LYS A 159 -17.36 13.13 -10.45
N VAL A 160 -17.60 12.24 -11.41
CA VAL A 160 -16.60 11.83 -12.39
C VAL A 160 -16.21 13.03 -13.26
N LEU A 161 -14.92 13.33 -13.27
CA LEU A 161 -14.30 14.39 -14.08
C LEU A 161 -13.82 13.82 -15.41
N TRP A 162 -13.24 12.63 -15.38
CA TRP A 162 -12.93 11.81 -16.54
C TRP A 162 -12.81 10.34 -16.12
N GLN A 163 -12.96 9.43 -17.08
CA GLN A 163 -12.84 7.99 -16.86
C GLN A 163 -12.22 7.28 -18.06
N LYS A 164 -11.63 6.12 -17.81
CA LYS A 164 -11.09 5.19 -18.82
C LYS A 164 -11.43 3.75 -18.48
N ASP A 165 -11.54 2.94 -19.52
CA ASP A 165 -11.52 1.49 -19.45
C ASP A 165 -10.23 1.00 -20.08
N LEU A 166 -9.28 0.60 -19.24
CA LEU A 166 -7.95 0.16 -19.69
C LEU A 166 -8.01 -1.10 -20.57
N LYS A 167 -9.03 -1.97 -20.38
CA LYS A 167 -9.19 -3.17 -21.22
C LYS A 167 -9.55 -2.79 -22.64
N THR A 168 -10.50 -1.88 -22.77
CA THR A 168 -10.97 -1.40 -24.08
C THR A 168 -9.90 -0.53 -24.74
N GLU A 169 -9.29 0.39 -23.99
CA GLU A 169 -8.33 1.37 -24.52
C GLU A 169 -7.03 0.71 -25.03
N TYR A 170 -6.55 -0.35 -24.36
CA TYR A 170 -5.31 -1.04 -24.73
C TYR A 170 -5.54 -2.44 -25.32
N GLY A 171 -6.79 -2.84 -25.56
CA GLY A 171 -7.11 -4.16 -26.10
C GLY A 171 -6.64 -5.32 -25.22
N VAL A 172 -6.66 -5.15 -23.90
CA VAL A 172 -6.09 -6.09 -22.93
C VAL A 172 -7.14 -6.82 -22.10
N LYS A 173 -6.75 -7.98 -21.60
CA LYS A 173 -7.55 -8.76 -20.66
C LYS A 173 -7.18 -8.41 -19.23
N THR A 174 -8.18 -8.49 -18.35
CA THR A 174 -8.00 -8.38 -16.91
C THR A 174 -6.96 -9.39 -16.42
N PRO A 175 -5.95 -8.94 -15.64
CA PRO A 175 -5.02 -9.85 -14.97
C PRO A 175 -5.75 -10.86 -14.07
N VAL A 176 -5.10 -11.98 -13.75
CA VAL A 176 -5.73 -13.06 -12.97
C VAL A 176 -6.29 -12.56 -11.63
N TRP A 177 -5.59 -11.66 -10.96
CA TRP A 177 -6.02 -11.04 -9.70
C TRP A 177 -6.51 -9.60 -9.87
N GLY A 178 -6.90 -9.20 -11.08
CA GLY A 178 -7.36 -7.84 -11.37
C GLY A 178 -6.23 -6.82 -11.47
N PHE A 179 -6.60 -5.59 -11.82
CA PHE A 179 -5.70 -4.45 -11.74
C PHE A 179 -5.47 -4.09 -10.27
N ALA A 180 -4.25 -4.28 -9.79
CA ALA A 180 -3.91 -4.11 -8.37
C ALA A 180 -2.72 -3.17 -8.12
N ALA A 181 -2.11 -2.63 -9.17
CA ALA A 181 -1.04 -1.65 -9.04
C ALA A 181 -1.64 -0.27 -8.71
N HIS A 182 -1.33 0.24 -7.52
CA HIS A 182 -1.85 1.51 -7.03
C HIS A 182 -1.34 2.67 -7.90
N PRO A 183 -2.23 3.49 -8.50
CA PRO A 183 -1.82 4.63 -9.31
C PRO A 183 -0.85 5.56 -8.56
N LEU A 184 0.03 6.22 -9.32
CA LEU A 184 1.00 7.18 -8.81
C LEU A 184 0.70 8.55 -9.39
N VAL A 185 0.49 9.55 -8.54
CA VAL A 185 0.44 10.96 -8.95
C VAL A 185 1.81 11.59 -8.73
N ARG A 186 2.33 12.27 -9.75
CA ARG A 186 3.59 13.04 -9.70
C ARG A 186 3.46 14.31 -10.54
N GLY A 187 3.43 15.48 -9.89
CA GLY A 187 3.23 16.75 -10.59
C GLY A 187 1.89 16.76 -11.35
N GLY A 188 1.95 16.97 -12.67
CA GLY A 188 0.79 16.90 -13.57
C GLY A 188 0.43 15.50 -14.06
N HIS A 189 1.17 14.46 -13.67
CA HIS A 189 1.04 13.11 -14.21
C HIS A 189 0.31 12.16 -13.27
N LEU A 190 -0.48 11.25 -13.86
CA LEU A 190 -1.02 10.05 -13.24
C LEU A 190 -0.46 8.82 -13.97
N ILE A 191 0.26 7.96 -13.26
CA ILE A 191 0.96 6.81 -13.83
C ILE A 191 0.29 5.52 -13.35
N CYS A 192 -0.09 4.66 -14.29
CA CYS A 192 -0.77 3.39 -14.04
C CYS A 192 -0.11 2.25 -14.81
N LEU A 193 -0.30 1.03 -14.32
CA LEU A 193 -0.04 -0.17 -15.12
C LEU A 193 -1.31 -0.58 -15.85
N ALA A 194 -1.18 -0.86 -17.15
CA ALA A 194 -2.29 -1.34 -17.97
C ALA A 194 -2.02 -2.78 -18.41
N ARG A 195 -1.00 -2.96 -19.27
CA ARG A 195 -0.72 -4.12 -20.16
C ARG A 195 -1.01 -3.71 -21.60
N GLY A 196 -0.24 -4.26 -22.54
CA GLY A 196 -0.39 -4.08 -23.98
C GLY A 196 0.95 -3.80 -24.63
N ASP A 197 1.02 -3.91 -25.95
CA ASP A 197 2.27 -3.69 -26.68
C ASP A 197 2.69 -2.21 -26.59
N GLY A 198 3.81 -1.94 -25.93
CA GLY A 198 4.29 -0.60 -25.60
C GLY A 198 3.49 0.12 -24.50
N SER A 199 2.58 -0.56 -23.80
CA SER A 199 1.66 0.06 -22.82
C SER A 199 1.62 -0.70 -21.48
N THR A 200 2.74 -1.32 -21.09
CA THR A 200 2.81 -1.95 -19.76
C THR A 200 2.65 -0.90 -18.66
N VAL A 201 3.28 0.27 -18.85
CA VAL A 201 3.07 1.48 -18.04
C VAL A 201 2.57 2.60 -18.93
N VAL A 202 1.61 3.36 -18.42
CA VAL A 202 1.05 4.53 -19.11
C VAL A 202 1.00 5.71 -18.15
N CYS A 203 1.36 6.88 -18.68
CA CYS A 203 1.23 8.16 -18.02
C CYS A 203 0.13 8.99 -18.67
N TYR A 204 -0.74 9.54 -17.84
CA TYR A 204 -1.82 10.42 -18.22
C TYR A 204 -1.60 11.82 -17.65
N ASP A 205 -2.08 12.84 -18.34
CA ASP A 205 -2.34 14.13 -17.73
C ASP A 205 -3.43 13.95 -16.68
N LYS A 206 -3.11 14.25 -15.43
CA LYS A 206 -3.97 13.92 -14.29
C LYS A 206 -5.29 14.70 -14.31
N LEU A 207 -5.36 15.83 -15.03
CA LEU A 207 -6.52 16.71 -15.06
C LEU A 207 -7.53 16.31 -16.13
N SER A 208 -7.06 15.89 -17.30
CA SER A 208 -7.87 15.56 -18.47
C SER A 208 -7.98 14.07 -18.77
N GLY A 209 -7.07 13.26 -18.19
CA GLY A 209 -6.94 11.84 -18.52
C GLY A 209 -6.33 11.60 -19.90
N LYS A 210 -5.79 12.59 -20.61
CA LYS A 210 -5.14 12.34 -21.91
C LYS A 210 -3.83 11.59 -21.70
N GLU A 211 -3.55 10.58 -22.53
CA GLU A 211 -2.25 9.91 -22.52
C GLU A 211 -1.14 10.91 -22.87
N VAL A 212 -0.07 10.93 -22.07
CA VAL A 212 1.12 11.77 -22.27
C VAL A 212 2.23 10.93 -22.89
N TRP A 213 2.49 9.77 -22.30
CA TRP A 213 3.43 8.77 -22.82
C TRP A 213 3.04 7.38 -22.33
N ARG A 214 3.55 6.36 -23.01
CA ARG A 214 3.47 4.95 -22.61
C ARG A 214 4.80 4.26 -22.87
N SER A 215 5.10 3.21 -22.11
CA SER A 215 6.38 2.50 -22.23
C SER A 215 6.27 1.04 -21.82
N LEU A 216 7.31 0.29 -22.19
CA LEU A 216 7.55 -1.13 -21.93
C LEU A 216 6.53 -2.09 -22.57
N THR A 217 7.01 -3.27 -22.95
CA THR A 217 6.18 -4.40 -23.38
C THR A 217 6.45 -5.60 -22.48
N ALA A 218 5.39 -6.12 -21.86
CA ALA A 218 5.43 -7.32 -21.04
C ALA A 218 4.17 -8.16 -21.25
N LYS A 219 4.26 -9.47 -21.05
CA LYS A 219 3.13 -10.40 -21.21
C LYS A 219 1.99 -10.10 -20.25
N GLU A 220 2.34 -9.65 -19.04
CA GLU A 220 1.44 -9.25 -17.96
C GLU A 220 1.98 -7.96 -17.33
N PRO A 221 1.13 -7.09 -16.78
CA PRO A 221 1.57 -5.84 -16.17
C PRO A 221 2.24 -6.06 -14.81
N GLY A 222 1.93 -7.18 -14.15
CA GLY A 222 2.25 -7.38 -12.74
C GLY A 222 1.27 -6.64 -11.84
N TYR A 223 1.58 -6.58 -10.55
CA TYR A 223 0.70 -6.01 -9.53
C TYR A 223 1.41 -4.94 -8.68
N CYS A 224 2.69 -4.69 -8.98
CA CYS A 224 3.55 -3.80 -8.25
C CYS A 224 3.16 -2.34 -8.52
N PRO A 225 2.98 -1.50 -7.49
CA PRO A 225 2.78 -0.06 -7.69
C PRO A 225 4.00 0.59 -8.38
N PRO A 226 3.81 1.55 -9.30
CA PRO A 226 4.87 2.43 -9.74
C PRO A 226 5.51 3.16 -8.54
N THR A 227 6.83 3.24 -8.53
CA THR A 227 7.60 3.78 -7.39
C THR A 227 8.63 4.79 -7.86
N LEU A 228 8.72 5.95 -7.22
CA LEU A 228 9.75 6.95 -7.50
C LEU A 228 10.95 6.71 -6.59
N ILE A 229 12.15 6.77 -7.16
CA ILE A 229 13.41 6.75 -6.42
C ILE A 229 14.29 7.91 -6.88
N HIS A 230 15.28 8.26 -6.06
CA HIS A 230 16.29 9.26 -6.43
C HIS A 230 17.68 8.61 -6.42
N ALA A 231 18.32 8.54 -7.58
CA ALA A 231 19.69 8.02 -7.72
C ALA A 231 20.30 8.51 -9.03
N GLY A 232 21.64 8.56 -9.10
CA GLY A 232 22.31 8.95 -10.34
C GLY A 232 22.07 10.40 -10.74
N GLY A 233 21.87 11.29 -9.76
CA GLY A 233 21.54 12.69 -9.97
C GLY A 233 20.13 12.97 -10.52
N VAL A 234 19.28 11.95 -10.70
CA VAL A 234 17.94 12.09 -11.30
C VAL A 234 16.85 11.36 -10.51
N GLU A 235 15.61 11.78 -10.71
CA GLU A 235 14.44 11.01 -10.30
C GLU A 235 14.20 9.88 -11.31
N GLN A 236 13.95 8.68 -10.82
CA GLN A 236 13.73 7.48 -11.61
C GLN A 236 12.39 6.85 -11.27
N LEU A 237 11.60 6.51 -12.28
CA LEU A 237 10.36 5.77 -12.15
C LEU A 237 10.65 4.27 -12.25
N ILE A 238 10.48 3.57 -11.13
CA ILE A 238 10.64 2.12 -11.05
C ILE A 238 9.34 1.42 -11.41
N ILE A 239 9.41 0.57 -12.44
CA ILE A 239 8.34 -0.28 -12.93
C ILE A 239 8.81 -1.74 -12.89
N TRP A 240 8.17 -2.53 -12.02
CA TRP A 240 8.45 -3.96 -11.90
C TRP A 240 7.30 -4.81 -12.42
N HIS A 241 7.38 -5.14 -13.70
CA HIS A 241 6.50 -6.13 -14.32
C HIS A 241 7.12 -7.54 -14.18
N PRO A 242 6.40 -8.62 -14.53
CA PRO A 242 6.82 -9.96 -14.20
C PRO A 242 8.07 -10.52 -14.89
N GLU A 243 8.73 -9.74 -15.74
CA GLU A 243 9.86 -10.18 -16.56
C GLU A 243 11.13 -9.42 -16.23
N SER A 244 11.03 -8.15 -15.81
CA SER A 244 12.16 -7.31 -15.44
C SER A 244 11.77 -6.20 -14.46
N LEU A 245 12.75 -5.76 -13.68
CA LEU A 245 12.76 -4.50 -12.95
C LEU A 245 13.30 -3.42 -13.88
N ASN A 246 12.56 -2.34 -14.06
CA ASN A 246 12.92 -1.28 -15.00
C ASN A 246 12.95 0.06 -14.28
N SER A 247 13.87 0.92 -14.73
CA SER A 247 13.93 2.33 -14.36
C SER A 247 13.71 3.19 -15.59
N LEU A 248 12.81 4.15 -15.46
CA LEU A 248 12.40 5.03 -16.53
C LEU A 248 12.57 6.49 -16.11
N ASN A 249 12.71 7.35 -17.10
CA ASN A 249 12.48 8.78 -16.94
C ASN A 249 10.99 9.02 -16.65
N PRO A 250 10.61 9.61 -15.50
CA PRO A 250 9.21 9.84 -15.14
C PRO A 250 8.49 10.85 -16.05
N ASP A 251 9.23 11.70 -16.76
CA ASP A 251 8.68 12.73 -17.64
C ASP A 251 8.43 12.24 -19.07
N THR A 252 9.24 11.28 -19.55
CA THR A 252 9.19 10.83 -20.96
C THR A 252 8.83 9.36 -21.14
N GLY A 253 8.95 8.53 -20.09
CA GLY A 253 8.81 7.07 -20.18
C GLY A 253 10.01 6.37 -20.82
N GLU A 254 11.09 7.09 -21.16
CA GLU A 254 12.32 6.51 -21.69
C GLU A 254 12.98 5.60 -20.65
N VAL A 255 13.45 4.43 -21.06
CA VAL A 255 14.10 3.46 -20.17
C VAL A 255 15.54 3.90 -19.90
N TYR A 256 15.87 4.13 -18.63
CA TYR A 256 17.26 4.31 -18.19
C TYR A 256 18.00 2.96 -18.11
N TRP A 257 17.39 1.97 -17.46
CA TRP A 257 17.95 0.63 -17.33
C TRP A 257 16.88 -0.43 -17.06
N SER A 258 17.20 -1.69 -17.37
CA SER A 258 16.36 -2.85 -17.11
C SER A 258 17.21 -4.02 -16.59
N GLU A 259 16.75 -4.65 -15.51
CA GLU A 259 17.35 -5.87 -14.96
C GLU A 259 16.35 -7.04 -15.03
N PRO A 260 16.65 -8.14 -15.75
CA PRO A 260 15.76 -9.29 -15.84
C PRO A 260 15.51 -9.97 -14.49
N PHE A 261 14.24 -10.09 -14.12
CA PHE A 261 13.80 -10.84 -12.95
C PHE A 261 12.42 -11.45 -13.18
N ARG A 262 12.43 -12.63 -13.81
CA ARG A 262 11.21 -13.34 -14.20
C ARG A 262 10.54 -13.97 -13.00
N VAL A 263 9.32 -13.55 -12.67
CA VAL A 263 8.54 -14.07 -11.55
C VAL A 263 7.44 -15.02 -12.00
N ARG A 264 7.25 -16.09 -11.23
CA ARG A 264 6.21 -17.09 -11.47
C ARG A 264 4.82 -16.49 -11.25
N SER A 265 3.89 -16.84 -12.14
CA SER A 265 2.47 -16.42 -12.09
C SER A 265 2.23 -14.92 -12.12
N GLY A 266 3.21 -14.10 -12.52
CA GLY A 266 3.02 -12.65 -12.57
C GLY A 266 3.13 -11.94 -11.21
N LEU A 267 3.56 -12.63 -10.15
CA LEU A 267 3.53 -12.15 -8.75
C LEU A 267 4.66 -11.15 -8.42
N SER A 268 4.79 -10.08 -9.21
CA SER A 268 5.49 -8.86 -8.78
C SER A 268 4.50 -7.98 -8.01
N ILE A 269 4.49 -8.07 -6.68
CA ILE A 269 3.46 -7.43 -5.84
C ILE A 269 4.05 -6.41 -4.85
N PRO A 270 5.03 -6.78 -3.99
CA PRO A 270 5.53 -5.85 -2.97
C PRO A 270 6.17 -4.60 -3.60
N THR A 271 5.98 -3.45 -2.95
CA THR A 271 6.53 -2.18 -3.44
C THR A 271 8.06 -2.16 -3.29
N PRO A 272 8.84 -1.78 -4.34
CA PRO A 272 10.29 -1.62 -4.26
C PRO A 272 10.71 -0.68 -3.14
N ARG A 273 11.81 -1.02 -2.45
CA ARG A 273 12.32 -0.24 -1.31
C ARG A 273 13.72 0.28 -1.58
N GLN A 274 13.88 1.60 -1.55
CA GLN A 274 15.18 2.24 -1.62
C GLN A 274 15.69 2.59 -0.22
N LEU A 275 16.97 2.31 0.04
CA LEU A 275 17.73 2.91 1.15
C LEU A 275 19.14 3.28 0.67
N GLY A 276 19.43 4.57 0.63
CA GLY A 276 20.66 5.07 0.02
C GLY A 276 20.78 4.62 -1.44
N ASN A 277 21.91 3.98 -1.78
CA ASN A 277 22.19 3.46 -3.12
C ASN A 277 21.69 2.03 -3.34
N ARG A 278 20.81 1.49 -2.49
CA ARG A 278 20.30 0.12 -2.60
C ARG A 278 18.81 0.10 -2.91
N LEU A 279 18.41 -0.71 -3.88
CA LEU A 279 17.01 -0.94 -4.26
C LEU A 279 16.66 -2.42 -4.10
N PHE A 280 15.68 -2.69 -3.25
CA PHE A 280 15.25 -4.03 -2.89
C PHE A 280 13.86 -4.36 -3.44
N ILE A 281 13.71 -5.57 -3.97
CA ILE A 281 12.42 -6.17 -4.36
C ILE A 281 12.36 -7.63 -3.92
N THR A 282 11.14 -8.17 -3.76
CA THR A 282 10.91 -9.56 -3.35
C THR A 282 9.61 -10.12 -3.93
N ALA A 283 9.62 -11.40 -4.29
CA ALA A 283 8.50 -12.13 -4.86
C ALA A 283 8.32 -13.50 -4.19
N PHE A 284 7.06 -13.94 -4.14
CA PHE A 284 6.64 -15.15 -3.44
C PHE A 284 7.40 -16.43 -3.83
N TYR A 285 7.50 -16.74 -5.13
CA TYR A 285 8.24 -17.92 -5.57
C TYR A 285 9.72 -17.64 -5.76
N ASN A 286 10.05 -16.49 -6.34
CA ASN A 286 11.38 -16.22 -6.90
C ASN A 286 12.36 -15.60 -5.91
N GLY A 287 11.89 -15.26 -4.71
CA GLY A 287 12.71 -14.67 -3.66
C GLY A 287 13.00 -13.21 -3.94
N SER A 288 14.16 -12.77 -3.48
CA SER A 288 14.51 -11.35 -3.47
C SER A 288 15.63 -11.01 -4.44
N MET A 289 15.69 -9.73 -4.81
CA MET A 289 16.79 -9.15 -5.56
C MET A 289 17.15 -7.79 -4.96
N MET A 290 18.44 -7.55 -4.82
CA MET A 290 19.02 -6.27 -4.42
C MET A 290 19.84 -5.70 -5.57
N MET A 291 19.59 -4.43 -5.89
CA MET A 291 20.35 -3.67 -6.86
C MET A 291 21.20 -2.62 -6.16
N ASN A 292 22.43 -2.41 -6.63
CA ASN A 292 23.21 -1.22 -6.36
C ASN A 292 22.87 -0.16 -7.42
N LEU A 293 22.37 0.98 -6.98
CA LEU A 293 22.12 2.16 -7.79
C LEU A 293 23.41 2.95 -7.91
N ASP A 294 23.73 3.38 -9.13
CA ASP A 294 24.87 4.24 -9.39
C ASP A 294 24.60 5.65 -8.82
N PRO A 295 25.55 6.25 -8.08
CA PRO A 295 25.35 7.57 -7.47
C PRO A 295 25.36 8.72 -8.49
N ASP A 296 26.03 8.54 -9.63
CA ASP A 296 26.39 9.62 -10.56
C ASP A 296 25.60 9.59 -11.88
N LYS A 297 25.01 8.45 -12.23
CA LYS A 297 24.16 8.29 -13.43
C LYS A 297 22.98 7.35 -13.17
N PRO A 298 21.88 7.44 -13.93
CA PRO A 298 20.76 6.51 -13.78
C PRO A 298 21.13 5.14 -14.35
N ALA A 299 21.87 4.36 -13.57
CA ALA A 299 22.27 3.00 -13.86
C ALA A 299 22.15 2.16 -12.58
N ALA A 300 22.06 0.84 -12.75
CA ALA A 300 22.06 -0.09 -11.64
C ALA A 300 22.84 -1.36 -11.99
N THR A 301 23.35 -2.02 -10.96
CA THR A 301 24.00 -3.34 -11.07
C THR A 301 23.41 -4.29 -10.05
N LEU A 302 23.31 -5.56 -10.41
CA LEU A 302 22.89 -6.61 -9.47
C LEU A 302 23.87 -6.71 -8.30
N ALA A 303 23.39 -6.51 -7.07
CA ALA A 303 24.19 -6.74 -5.86
C ALA A 303 24.13 -8.22 -5.46
N TRP A 304 22.91 -8.73 -5.29
CA TRP A 304 22.64 -10.13 -5.01
C TRP A 304 21.19 -10.48 -5.35
N LYS A 305 20.90 -11.77 -5.54
CA LYS A 305 19.55 -12.29 -5.70
C LYS A 305 19.43 -13.71 -5.17
N SER A 306 18.21 -14.08 -4.79
CA SER A 306 17.86 -15.45 -4.43
C SER A 306 18.24 -16.43 -5.54
N LYS A 307 18.91 -17.52 -5.15
CA LYS A 307 19.39 -18.54 -6.10
C LYS A 307 18.33 -19.59 -6.44
N ARG A 308 17.33 -19.77 -5.57
CA ARG A 308 16.33 -20.84 -5.68
C ARG A 308 14.92 -20.27 -5.67
N ALA A 309 14.16 -20.56 -6.71
CA ALA A 309 12.73 -20.32 -6.71
C ALA A 309 12.00 -21.41 -5.89
N SER A 310 11.45 -21.05 -4.74
CA SER A 310 10.63 -21.91 -3.89
C SER A 310 9.71 -21.06 -3.02
N GLU A 311 8.47 -21.49 -2.79
CA GLU A 311 7.63 -20.88 -1.76
C GLU A 311 7.89 -21.47 -0.36
N LYS A 312 8.46 -22.69 -0.27
CA LYS A 312 8.66 -23.43 0.99
C LYS A 312 10.12 -23.40 1.46
N ASN A 313 11.05 -23.72 0.56
CA ASN A 313 12.48 -23.78 0.88
C ASN A 313 13.12 -22.41 0.61
N THR A 314 12.81 -21.45 1.47
CA THR A 314 13.16 -20.03 1.30
C THR A 314 14.35 -19.66 2.20
N GLN A 315 15.46 -19.21 1.61
CA GLN A 315 16.62 -18.70 2.37
C GLN A 315 16.49 -17.21 2.63
N GLU A 316 16.27 -16.42 1.58
CA GLU A 316 16.03 -14.99 1.69
C GLU A 316 14.52 -14.70 1.93
N LEU A 317 14.08 -13.47 1.68
CA LEU A 317 12.69 -13.07 1.83
C LEU A 317 11.92 -13.42 0.56
N HIS A 318 10.78 -14.05 0.73
CA HIS A 318 9.86 -14.39 -0.35
C HIS A 318 8.49 -13.80 -0.02
N SER A 319 8.39 -12.47 0.00
CA SER A 319 7.13 -11.81 0.34
C SER A 319 6.11 -11.93 -0.79
N ILE A 320 4.83 -11.93 -0.43
CA ILE A 320 3.73 -11.91 -1.38
C ILE A 320 3.00 -10.56 -1.37
N MET A 321 2.27 -10.23 -0.32
CA MET A 321 1.46 -9.01 -0.23
C MET A 321 2.12 -7.88 0.56
N PRO A 322 2.72 -8.12 1.74
CA PRO A 322 3.23 -7.01 2.54
C PRO A 322 4.51 -6.45 1.92
N THR A 323 4.57 -5.12 1.86
CA THR A 323 5.77 -4.39 1.49
C THR A 323 6.80 -4.52 2.63
N PRO A 324 8.00 -5.06 2.38
CA PRO A 324 9.06 -5.11 3.38
C PRO A 324 9.51 -3.70 3.78
N PHE A 325 10.08 -3.57 4.97
CA PHE A 325 10.73 -2.35 5.43
C PHE A 325 12.24 -2.50 5.38
N PHE A 326 12.93 -1.46 4.93
CA PHE A 326 14.38 -1.43 4.82
C PHE A 326 14.91 -0.30 5.72
N GLU A 327 15.64 -0.65 6.77
CA GLU A 327 16.18 0.28 7.77
C GLU A 327 17.61 -0.10 8.13
N ASP A 328 18.49 0.90 8.23
CA ASP A 328 19.93 0.73 8.44
C ASP A 328 20.58 -0.24 7.43
N ASN A 329 21.01 -1.42 7.91
CA ASN A 329 21.57 -2.47 7.07
C ASN A 329 20.72 -3.75 7.10
N HIS A 330 19.43 -3.62 7.42
CA HIS A 330 18.55 -4.77 7.62
C HIS A 330 17.20 -4.60 6.91
N ILE A 331 16.67 -5.72 6.45
CA ILE A 331 15.37 -5.79 5.79
C ILE A 331 14.43 -6.61 6.67
N TYR A 332 13.27 -6.04 6.95
CA TYR A 332 12.21 -6.67 7.72
C TYR A 332 11.01 -6.94 6.83
N GLY A 333 10.47 -8.16 6.84
CA GLY A 333 9.28 -8.45 6.05
C GLY A 333 8.74 -9.84 6.31
N VAL A 334 7.51 -10.07 5.87
CA VAL A 334 6.85 -11.36 6.04
C VAL A 334 7.05 -12.24 4.82
N CYS A 335 7.53 -13.46 5.05
CA CYS A 335 7.78 -14.46 4.04
C CYS A 335 6.51 -15.25 3.67
N SER A 336 6.63 -16.09 2.65
CA SER A 336 5.58 -16.91 2.01
C SER A 336 4.57 -17.59 2.93
N TYR A 337 4.98 -17.96 4.14
CA TYR A 337 4.19 -18.76 5.09
C TYR A 337 4.01 -18.07 6.46
N GLY A 338 4.13 -16.74 6.49
CA GLY A 338 3.88 -15.95 7.69
C GLY A 338 5.10 -15.67 8.55
N GLN A 339 6.29 -16.15 8.16
CA GLN A 339 7.52 -15.87 8.90
C GLN A 339 7.89 -14.39 8.74
N LEU A 340 7.77 -13.59 9.79
CA LEU A 340 8.44 -12.30 9.87
C LEU A 340 9.95 -12.55 9.94
N ARG A 341 10.72 -11.97 9.03
CA ARG A 341 12.17 -12.17 8.94
C ARG A 341 12.91 -10.86 9.07
N CYS A 342 14.12 -10.95 9.61
CA CYS A 342 15.17 -9.96 9.43
C CYS A 342 16.26 -10.53 8.54
N LEU A 343 16.67 -9.77 7.54
CA LEU A 343 17.77 -10.11 6.65
C LEU A 343 18.85 -9.06 6.71
N ARG A 344 20.10 -9.47 6.54
CA ARG A 344 21.20 -8.59 6.19
C ARG A 344 20.99 -8.02 4.80
N ALA A 345 20.99 -6.71 4.66
CA ALA A 345 20.72 -6.06 3.38
C ALA A 345 21.87 -6.20 2.36
N ASP A 346 23.10 -6.39 2.83
CA ASP A 346 24.29 -6.55 2.00
C ASP A 346 24.41 -7.95 1.38
N THR A 347 23.86 -8.99 2.04
CA THR A 347 24.00 -10.38 1.59
C THR A 347 22.70 -11.09 1.30
N GLY A 348 21.57 -10.60 1.83
CA GLY A 348 20.28 -11.31 1.85
C GLY A 348 20.21 -12.42 2.90
N GLU A 349 21.26 -12.60 3.71
CA GLU A 349 21.30 -13.63 4.75
C GLU A 349 20.25 -13.38 5.83
N ARG A 350 19.45 -14.39 6.14
CA ARG A 350 18.46 -14.34 7.21
C ARG A 350 19.17 -14.32 8.57
N VAL A 351 18.94 -13.25 9.32
CA VAL A 351 19.42 -13.06 10.71
C VAL A 351 18.53 -13.82 11.68
N TRP A 352 17.21 -13.66 11.55
CA TRP A 352 16.21 -14.36 12.35
C TRP A 352 14.90 -14.50 11.58
N GLU A 353 14.03 -15.40 12.06
CA GLU A 353 12.63 -15.47 11.68
C GLU A 353 11.73 -15.74 12.89
N ASP A 354 10.50 -15.24 12.82
CA ASP A 354 9.50 -15.31 13.89
C ASP A 354 8.09 -15.45 13.26
N LEU A 355 7.21 -16.24 13.87
CA LEU A 355 5.83 -16.48 13.40
C LEU A 355 4.77 -15.78 14.27
N THR A 356 5.18 -15.13 15.34
CA THR A 356 4.32 -14.55 16.38
C THR A 356 3.53 -13.38 15.83
N ALA A 357 4.17 -12.47 15.09
CA ALA A 357 3.55 -11.25 14.58
C ALA A 357 2.38 -11.48 13.60
N THR A 358 2.33 -12.63 12.91
CA THR A 358 1.33 -12.90 11.87
C THR A 358 0.14 -13.69 12.38
N ARG A 359 0.36 -14.93 12.82
CA ARG A 359 -0.69 -15.80 13.36
C ARG A 359 -0.31 -16.43 14.71
N GLY A 360 0.42 -15.71 15.55
CA GLY A 360 0.71 -16.15 16.92
C GLY A 360 1.52 -17.45 16.97
N GLY A 361 2.49 -17.61 16.07
CA GLY A 361 3.37 -18.78 16.02
C GLY A 361 2.95 -19.88 15.04
N VAL A 362 1.77 -19.76 14.41
CA VAL A 362 1.26 -20.76 13.47
C VAL A 362 1.69 -20.43 12.03
N GLU A 363 2.44 -21.33 11.42
CA GLU A 363 2.79 -21.23 10.00
C GLU A 363 1.55 -21.40 9.12
N ALA A 364 1.33 -20.46 8.18
CA ALA A 364 0.22 -20.54 7.25
C ALA A 364 0.55 -19.86 5.92
N ARG A 365 0.19 -20.52 4.81
CA ARG A 365 0.47 -20.01 3.46
C ARG A 365 -0.20 -18.65 3.24
N TRP A 366 0.60 -17.67 2.83
CA TRP A 366 0.21 -16.27 2.63
C TRP A 366 -0.22 -15.52 3.90
N ALA A 367 0.05 -16.07 5.08
CA ALA A 367 -0.09 -15.30 6.31
C ALA A 367 0.79 -14.06 6.24
N ASN A 368 0.27 -12.93 6.70
CA ASN A 368 0.95 -11.65 6.58
C ASN A 368 0.59 -10.68 7.69
N ALA A 369 1.44 -9.66 7.80
CA ALA A 369 1.17 -8.43 8.51
C ALA A 369 1.71 -7.26 7.68
N PHE A 370 0.96 -6.17 7.58
CA PHE A 370 1.41 -4.92 6.97
C PHE A 370 2.24 -4.13 7.97
N LEU A 371 3.46 -3.75 7.60
CA LEU A 371 4.39 -3.02 8.46
C LEU A 371 4.31 -1.53 8.17
N VAL A 372 3.99 -0.72 9.19
CA VAL A 372 4.08 0.74 9.15
C VAL A 372 5.03 1.21 10.24
N LYS A 373 6.09 1.93 9.85
CA LYS A 373 7.07 2.49 10.79
C LYS A 373 6.49 3.71 11.47
N HIS A 374 6.73 3.84 12.77
CA HIS A 374 6.52 5.08 13.52
C HIS A 374 7.69 5.27 14.48
N GLU A 375 8.44 6.37 14.31
CA GLU A 375 9.64 6.69 15.10
C GLU A 375 10.61 5.50 15.26
N ASN A 376 10.71 4.90 16.45
CA ASN A 376 11.61 3.79 16.77
C ASN A 376 10.89 2.44 16.93
N ARG A 377 9.64 2.35 16.47
CA ARG A 377 8.76 1.18 16.57
C ARG A 377 7.98 0.99 15.27
N PHE A 378 7.20 -0.08 15.23
CA PHE A 378 6.35 -0.45 14.10
C PHE A 378 4.94 -0.73 14.59
N PHE A 379 3.98 -0.34 13.76
CA PHE A 379 2.61 -0.81 13.81
C PHE A 379 2.45 -1.93 12.78
N LEU A 380 2.04 -3.12 13.22
CA LEU A 380 1.85 -4.28 12.36
C LEU A 380 0.37 -4.65 12.36
N PHE A 381 -0.30 -4.53 11.21
CA PHE A 381 -1.68 -4.99 11.07
C PHE A 381 -1.70 -6.37 10.42
N ASN A 382 -2.06 -7.40 11.18
CA ASN A 382 -2.02 -8.78 10.70
C ASN A 382 -3.34 -9.27 10.15
N GLU A 383 -3.30 -10.39 9.42
CA GLU A 383 -4.48 -10.95 8.75
C GLU A 383 -5.57 -11.50 9.70
N LEU A 384 -5.33 -11.48 11.01
CA LEU A 384 -6.31 -11.79 12.05
C LEU A 384 -7.08 -10.53 12.51
N GLY A 385 -6.75 -9.36 11.96
CA GLY A 385 -7.37 -8.08 12.32
C GLY A 385 -6.83 -7.48 13.61
N ASN A 386 -5.66 -7.94 14.06
CA ASN A 386 -4.96 -7.33 15.19
C ASN A 386 -4.02 -6.25 14.70
N LEU A 387 -3.95 -5.16 15.47
CA LEU A 387 -2.90 -4.16 15.38
C LEU A 387 -1.90 -4.38 16.51
N LEU A 388 -0.64 -4.61 16.15
CA LEU A 388 0.46 -4.82 17.07
C LEU A 388 1.36 -3.59 17.09
N ILE A 389 1.89 -3.27 18.27
CA ILE A 389 3.00 -2.33 18.44
C ILE A 389 4.23 -3.18 18.71
N ALA A 390 5.30 -3.01 17.93
CA ALA A 390 6.51 -3.82 18.11
C ALA A 390 7.80 -3.05 17.82
N ARG A 391 8.92 -3.54 18.34
CA ARG A 391 10.26 -3.18 17.86
C ARG A 391 10.79 -4.28 16.96
N LEU A 392 11.35 -3.86 15.83
CA LEU A 392 12.10 -4.74 14.93
C LEU A 392 13.55 -4.32 14.98
N SER A 393 14.44 -5.27 15.26
CA SER A 393 15.87 -5.03 15.27
C SER A 393 16.63 -6.29 14.85
N PRO A 394 17.94 -6.24 14.60
CA PRO A 394 18.73 -7.44 14.33
C PRO A 394 18.75 -8.43 15.50
N LYS A 395 18.36 -8.01 16.71
CA LYS A 395 18.25 -8.89 17.89
C LYS A 395 16.97 -9.74 17.88
N GLY A 396 15.93 -9.30 17.17
CA GLY A 396 14.65 -10.02 17.12
C GLY A 396 13.45 -9.10 16.92
N TYR A 397 12.28 -9.75 16.93
CA TYR A 397 10.96 -9.14 17.08
C TYR A 397 10.62 -9.02 18.57
N GLU A 398 10.22 -7.82 19.00
CA GLU A 398 9.73 -7.55 20.35
C GLU A 398 8.31 -7.00 20.26
N GLU A 399 7.31 -7.82 20.61
CA GLU A 399 5.93 -7.36 20.77
C GLU A 399 5.83 -6.48 22.01
N LEU A 400 5.47 -5.20 21.81
CA LEU A 400 5.24 -4.27 22.90
C LEU A 400 3.78 -4.32 23.37
N ASP A 401 2.85 -4.42 22.42
CA ASP A 401 1.42 -4.47 22.71
C ASP A 401 0.60 -4.96 21.51
N LYS A 402 -0.66 -5.34 21.74
CA LYS A 402 -1.59 -5.84 20.72
C LYS A 402 -3.04 -5.54 21.07
N ALA A 403 -3.78 -5.02 20.10
CA ALA A 403 -5.23 -4.88 20.19
C ALA A 403 -5.94 -5.51 18.98
N HIS A 404 -7.09 -6.14 19.22
CA HIS A 404 -7.96 -6.63 18.16
C HIS A 404 -8.85 -5.49 17.65
N LEU A 405 -8.84 -5.20 16.35
CA LEU A 405 -9.60 -4.08 15.77
C LEU A 405 -10.83 -4.57 15.01
N ILE A 406 -10.69 -5.62 14.21
CA ILE A 406 -11.73 -6.02 13.24
C ILE A 406 -11.68 -7.51 12.96
N GLU A 407 -12.84 -8.14 12.80
CA GLU A 407 -12.90 -9.57 12.49
C GLU A 407 -12.41 -9.86 11.05
N PRO A 408 -11.66 -10.95 10.83
CA PRO A 408 -11.36 -11.43 9.50
C PRO A 408 -12.62 -12.01 8.83
N THR A 409 -12.97 -11.51 7.65
CA THR A 409 -14.18 -11.95 6.92
C THR A 409 -13.89 -12.53 5.54
N GLY A 410 -12.70 -12.24 5.00
CA GLY A 410 -12.27 -12.77 3.72
C GLY A 410 -11.87 -14.23 3.87
N ARG A 411 -11.88 -15.00 2.79
CA ARG A 411 -11.51 -16.41 2.80
C ARG A 411 -10.31 -16.63 1.91
N ALA A 412 -9.28 -17.32 2.41
CA ALA A 412 -8.15 -17.74 1.59
C ALA A 412 -7.48 -18.99 2.17
N ALA A 413 -7.13 -19.95 1.30
CA ALA A 413 -6.50 -21.21 1.69
C ALA A 413 -7.18 -21.90 2.89
N GLY A 414 -8.52 -21.91 2.90
CA GLY A 414 -9.32 -22.60 3.92
C GLY A 414 -9.46 -21.88 5.27
N ARG A 415 -9.03 -20.61 5.39
CA ARG A 415 -9.14 -19.81 6.63
C ARG A 415 -9.70 -18.43 6.38
N ASP A 416 -10.13 -17.79 7.47
CA ASP A 416 -10.56 -16.40 7.48
C ASP A 416 -9.35 -15.47 7.55
N VAL A 417 -9.41 -14.39 6.76
CA VAL A 417 -8.35 -13.39 6.63
C VAL A 417 -8.93 -11.98 6.50
N VAL A 418 -8.14 -10.98 6.89
CA VAL A 418 -8.28 -9.60 6.45
C VAL A 418 -7.00 -9.17 5.72
N TRP A 419 -7.11 -8.89 4.42
CA TRP A 419 -5.98 -8.53 3.57
C TRP A 419 -6.17 -7.12 3.00
N SER A 420 -6.37 -6.16 3.89
CA SER A 420 -6.46 -4.74 3.56
C SER A 420 -5.45 -3.96 4.37
N HIS A 421 -4.69 -3.09 3.69
CA HIS A 421 -3.68 -2.26 4.35
C HIS A 421 -4.36 -1.18 5.20
N PRO A 422 -3.92 -0.95 6.46
CA PRO A 422 -4.46 0.13 7.29
C PRO A 422 -4.08 1.52 6.76
N ALA A 423 -4.85 2.55 7.10
CA ALA A 423 -4.42 3.94 6.97
C ALA A 423 -4.19 4.54 8.36
N PHE A 424 -3.17 5.38 8.49
CA PHE A 424 -2.86 6.09 9.73
C PHE A 424 -2.92 7.59 9.46
N ALA A 425 -3.88 8.28 10.06
CA ALA A 425 -4.07 9.72 9.85
C ALA A 425 -4.79 10.36 11.03
N ASN A 426 -4.43 11.60 11.33
CA ASN A 426 -5.00 12.43 12.40
C ASN A 426 -5.10 11.72 13.76
N ARG A 427 -4.05 10.95 14.11
CA ARG A 427 -3.93 10.09 15.30
C ARG A 427 -4.98 9.00 15.36
N ASN A 428 -5.45 8.54 14.22
CA ASN A 428 -6.36 7.41 14.09
C ASN A 428 -5.75 6.34 13.19
N VAL A 429 -6.17 5.09 13.42
CA VAL A 429 -6.00 4.00 12.47
C VAL A 429 -7.34 3.64 11.87
N LEU A 430 -7.38 3.49 10.55
CA LEU A 430 -8.54 3.06 9.81
C LEU A 430 -8.25 1.69 9.20
N VAL A 431 -9.14 0.74 9.47
CA VAL A 431 -9.06 -0.65 8.97
C VAL A 431 -10.40 -1.05 8.39
N ARG A 432 -10.38 -1.99 7.45
CA ARG A 432 -11.59 -2.53 6.84
C ARG A 432 -11.52 -4.04 6.64
N ASN A 433 -12.68 -4.67 6.61
CA ASN A 433 -12.92 -6.05 6.18
C ASN A 433 -14.10 -6.06 5.20
N ASP A 434 -14.57 -7.21 4.72
CA ASP A 434 -15.64 -7.32 3.70
C ASP A 434 -17.03 -6.85 4.13
N LYS A 435 -17.20 -6.39 5.37
CA LYS A 435 -18.48 -6.00 5.96
C LYS A 435 -18.47 -4.56 6.50
N GLU A 436 -17.32 -4.05 6.92
CA GLU A 436 -17.22 -2.74 7.54
C GLU A 436 -15.85 -2.09 7.37
N ILE A 437 -15.84 -0.77 7.53
CA ILE A 437 -14.66 0.06 7.78
C ILE A 437 -14.84 0.73 9.15
N ALA A 438 -13.75 0.82 9.91
CA ALA A 438 -13.76 1.33 11.27
C ALA A 438 -12.58 2.27 11.51
N SER A 439 -12.79 3.27 12.36
CA SER A 439 -11.77 4.20 12.84
C SER A 439 -11.56 4.04 14.34
N PHE A 440 -10.31 3.96 14.75
CA PHE A 440 -9.89 3.85 16.15
C PHE A 440 -8.93 4.97 16.49
N SER A 441 -9.14 5.60 17.64
CA SER A 441 -8.23 6.62 18.14
C SER A 441 -6.95 5.97 18.69
N LEU A 442 -5.82 6.49 18.24
CA LEU A 442 -4.47 6.21 18.72
C LEU A 442 -3.84 7.45 19.37
N ALA A 443 -4.64 8.45 19.78
CA ALA A 443 -4.15 9.63 20.48
C ALA A 443 -3.80 9.31 21.95
N GLU A 444 -2.71 9.90 22.47
CA GLU A 444 -2.32 9.81 23.90
C GLU A 444 -3.36 10.39 24.87
#